data_AF-X1EUU0-F1
#
_entry.id   AF-X1EUU0-F1
#
_cell.length_a   1.000
_cell.length_b   1.000
_cell.length_c   1.000
_cell.angle_alpha   90.00
_cell.angle_beta   90.00
_cell.angle_gamma   90.00
#
_symmetry.space_group_name_H-M   'P 1'
#
loop_
_entity.id
_entity.type
_entity.pdbx_description
1 polymer ?
#
loop_
_entity_poly.entity_id
_entity_poly.type
_entity_poly.pdbx_seq_one_letter_code
_entity_poly.pdbx_strand_id
1 'polypeptide(L)'
;MFEYFPGNYVWNLGVVAALNSGGYIDEIDRACRPLRDAASRGEDAGSEEFLASWTAVVDDLVEAADENRKAGRELAAGHAYARAANYLINAERMQSADAPDRNAIYRRVLDLMGQSFELADSTTVRVAIPYRDTTLPAYLTRPADAADRTPCVVMWNGLDSTKEHQYLSGFNRELAQRGIATLMVDCPGSGEALRLQGLTAQLESEEWATACVDYVETLGFIDPDRIGIAGWSLGGYYAPRAAAFEKRL
;
A
#
# COMPACT_ATOMS: atom_id res chain seq x y z
N MET A 1 7.03 -21.34 -2.97
CA MET A 1 7.38 -19.93 -2.72
C MET A 1 8.89 -19.82 -2.81
N PHE A 2 9.46 -18.71 -3.29
CA PHE A 2 10.90 -18.49 -3.17
C PHE A 2 11.25 -18.35 -1.68
N GLU A 3 12.22 -19.11 -1.18
CA GLU A 3 12.59 -19.12 0.24
C GLU A 3 14.02 -18.58 0.41
N TYR A 4 14.14 -17.34 0.88
CA TYR A 4 15.42 -16.77 1.29
C TYR A 4 15.85 -17.33 2.66
N PHE A 5 14.88 -17.56 3.55
CA PHE A 5 15.05 -18.16 4.88
C PHE A 5 14.37 -19.54 4.93
N PRO A 6 15.09 -20.65 4.71
CA PRO A 6 14.48 -21.98 4.62
C PRO A 6 13.60 -22.29 5.84
N GLY A 7 12.34 -22.67 5.60
CA GLY A 7 11.38 -23.04 6.65
C GLY A 7 10.78 -21.90 7.48
N ASN A 8 11.07 -20.64 7.17
CA ASN A 8 10.45 -19.48 7.83
C ASN A 8 9.48 -18.77 6.88
N TYR A 9 8.20 -19.16 6.92
CA TYR A 9 7.20 -18.72 5.94
C TYR A 9 6.93 -17.22 6.05
N VAL A 10 6.76 -16.71 7.27
CA VAL A 10 6.42 -15.29 7.52
C VAL A 10 7.49 -14.37 6.95
N TRP A 11 8.76 -14.68 7.16
CA TRP A 11 9.86 -13.83 6.68
C TRP A 11 9.99 -13.91 5.16
N ASN A 12 9.85 -15.11 4.60
CA ASN A 12 9.85 -15.30 3.15
C ASN A 12 8.69 -14.58 2.47
N LEU A 13 7.52 -14.48 3.12
CA LEU A 13 6.40 -13.70 2.60
C LEU A 13 6.79 -12.22 2.43
N GLY A 14 7.43 -11.60 3.44
CA GLY A 14 7.91 -10.21 3.33
C GLY A 14 8.98 -10.02 2.27
N VAL A 15 9.93 -10.95 2.16
CA VAL A 15 10.97 -10.95 1.11
C VAL A 15 10.34 -11.02 -0.28
N VAL A 16 9.44 -11.98 -0.49
CA VAL A 16 8.77 -12.21 -1.78
C VAL A 16 7.83 -11.04 -2.12
N ALA A 17 7.14 -10.47 -1.14
CA ALA A 17 6.29 -9.30 -1.34
C ALA A 17 7.12 -8.08 -1.76
N ALA A 18 8.25 -7.81 -1.10
CA ALA A 18 9.14 -6.72 -1.45
C ALA A 18 9.73 -6.89 -2.86
N LEU A 19 10.20 -8.10 -3.22
CA LEU A 19 10.72 -8.42 -4.55
C LEU A 19 9.66 -8.20 -5.64
N ASN A 20 8.43 -8.68 -5.43
CA ASN A 20 7.35 -8.53 -6.42
C ASN A 20 6.79 -7.11 -6.50
N SER A 21 7.17 -6.23 -5.58
CA SER A 21 6.71 -4.82 -5.51
C SER A 21 7.82 -3.82 -5.87
N GLY A 22 8.74 -4.23 -6.76
CA GLY A 22 9.80 -3.38 -7.29
C GLY A 22 11.10 -3.37 -6.48
N GLY A 23 11.27 -4.30 -5.54
CA GLY A 23 12.49 -4.46 -4.76
C GLY A 23 13.67 -5.02 -5.58
N TYR A 24 14.87 -4.58 -5.25
CA TYR A 24 16.11 -5.04 -5.88
C TYR A 24 16.74 -6.17 -5.07
N ILE A 25 17.18 -7.22 -5.78
CA ILE A 25 17.73 -8.43 -5.17
C ILE A 25 18.91 -8.13 -4.25
N ASP A 26 19.83 -7.23 -4.67
CA ASP A 26 21.00 -6.86 -3.86
C ASP A 26 20.61 -6.12 -2.57
N GLU A 27 19.68 -5.16 -2.64
CA GLU A 27 19.22 -4.39 -1.49
C GLU A 27 18.50 -5.30 -0.48
N ILE A 28 17.64 -6.19 -0.97
CA ILE A 28 16.94 -7.18 -0.15
C ILE A 28 17.91 -8.21 0.44
N ASP A 29 18.92 -8.66 -0.31
CA ASP A 29 19.97 -9.52 0.22
C ASP A 29 20.75 -8.82 1.33
N ARG A 30 21.10 -7.53 1.18
CA ARG A 30 21.76 -6.74 2.24
C ARG A 30 20.90 -6.66 3.51
N ALA A 31 19.59 -6.45 3.37
CA ALA A 31 18.66 -6.46 4.50
C ALA A 31 18.54 -7.84 5.15
N CYS A 32 18.58 -8.92 4.38
CA CYS A 32 18.31 -10.27 4.85
C CYS A 32 19.55 -11.04 5.34
N ARG A 33 20.73 -10.77 4.78
CA ARG A 33 21.97 -11.51 5.07
C ARG A 33 22.36 -11.50 6.56
N PRO A 34 22.26 -10.39 7.31
CA PRO A 34 22.54 -10.38 8.75
C PRO A 34 21.54 -11.21 9.58
N LEU A 35 20.38 -11.55 9.01
CA LEU A 35 19.26 -12.15 9.72
C LEU A 35 19.22 -13.68 9.64
N ARG A 36 20.16 -14.32 8.91
CA ARG A 36 20.14 -15.77 8.67
C ARG A 36 20.11 -16.59 9.96
N ASP A 37 20.92 -16.20 10.94
CA ASP A 37 20.96 -16.88 12.23
C ASP A 37 19.67 -16.62 13.01
N ALA A 38 19.16 -15.39 12.98
CA ALA A 38 17.91 -15.02 13.65
C ALA A 38 16.68 -15.76 13.10
N ALA A 39 16.62 -15.94 11.77
CA ALA A 39 15.53 -16.64 11.10
C ALA A 39 15.36 -18.10 11.54
N SER A 40 16.44 -18.71 12.05
CA SER A 40 16.44 -20.10 12.54
C SER A 40 15.80 -20.27 13.93
N ARG A 41 15.53 -19.18 14.65
CA ARG A 41 15.02 -19.19 16.03
C ARG A 41 13.49 -19.25 16.14
N GLY A 42 12.79 -19.27 15.01
CA GLY A 42 11.33 -19.24 14.92
C GLY A 42 10.81 -17.96 14.23
N GLU A 43 9.54 -17.96 13.85
CA GLU A 43 8.95 -16.89 13.03
C GLU A 43 8.85 -15.54 13.76
N ASP A 44 8.52 -15.56 15.06
CA ASP A 44 8.35 -14.34 15.86
C ASP A 44 9.63 -13.87 16.55
N ALA A 45 10.61 -14.77 16.77
CA ALA A 45 11.77 -14.55 17.65
C ALA A 45 12.86 -13.63 17.06
N GLY A 46 12.61 -13.01 15.91
CA GLY A 46 13.55 -12.08 15.27
C GLY A 46 12.87 -10.95 14.51
N SER A 47 11.59 -10.67 14.78
CA SER A 47 10.85 -9.63 14.06
C SER A 47 11.44 -8.25 14.29
N GLU A 48 11.95 -7.96 15.48
CA GLU A 48 12.63 -6.70 15.80
C GLU A 48 13.94 -6.55 15.02
N GLU A 49 14.78 -7.60 14.98
CA GLU A 49 15.99 -7.60 14.16
C GLU A 49 15.67 -7.49 12.67
N PHE A 50 14.60 -8.13 12.21
CA PHE A 50 14.14 -8.01 10.83
C PHE A 50 13.82 -6.56 10.50
N LEU A 51 12.99 -5.91 11.33
CA LEU A 51 12.64 -4.50 11.14
C LEU A 51 13.88 -3.60 11.18
N ALA A 52 14.78 -3.80 12.14
CA ALA A 52 15.99 -3.00 12.27
C ALA A 52 16.90 -3.11 11.04
N SER A 53 17.15 -4.34 10.56
CA SER A 53 18.02 -4.60 9.41
C SER A 53 17.44 -4.02 8.11
N TRP A 54 16.13 -4.17 7.88
CA TRP A 54 15.46 -3.57 6.74
C TRP A 54 15.40 -2.04 6.84
N THR A 55 15.20 -1.49 8.03
CA THR A 55 15.20 -0.04 8.26
C THR A 55 16.56 0.58 7.93
N ALA A 56 17.67 -0.09 8.22
CA ALA A 56 19.00 0.40 7.84
C ALA A 56 19.15 0.56 6.31
N VAL A 57 18.64 -0.40 5.52
CA VAL A 57 18.62 -0.28 4.05
C VAL A 57 17.68 0.82 3.57
N VAL A 58 16.56 1.04 4.27
CA VAL A 58 15.64 2.16 4.00
C VAL A 58 16.33 3.50 4.26
N ASP A 59 17.10 3.63 5.34
CA ASP A 59 17.84 4.85 5.68
C ASP A 59 18.87 5.19 4.59
N ASP A 60 19.66 4.21 4.14
CA ASP A 60 20.61 4.37 3.01
C ASP A 60 19.90 4.83 1.73
N LEU A 61 18.73 4.25 1.42
CA LEU A 61 17.94 4.62 0.25
C LEU A 61 17.39 6.04 0.34
N VAL A 62 16.95 6.46 1.54
CA VAL A 62 16.44 7.81 1.78
C VAL A 62 17.57 8.83 1.62
N GLU A 63 18.76 8.56 2.15
CA GLU A 63 19.93 9.43 1.96
C GLU A 63 20.25 9.59 0.47
N ALA A 64 20.32 8.49 -0.28
CA ALA A 64 20.54 8.53 -1.72
C ALA A 64 19.41 9.24 -2.47
N ALA A 65 18.16 9.11 -2.04
CA ALA A 65 17.02 9.83 -2.63
C ALA A 65 17.15 11.35 -2.41
N ASP A 66 17.52 11.77 -1.20
CA ASP A 66 17.76 13.17 -0.86
C ASP A 66 18.91 13.78 -1.67
N GLU A 67 20.00 13.05 -1.88
CA GLU A 67 21.10 13.46 -2.75
C GLU A 67 20.64 13.63 -4.20
N ASN A 68 19.83 12.71 -4.72
CA ASN A 68 19.23 12.81 -6.05
C ASN A 68 18.32 14.02 -6.16
N ARG A 69 17.47 14.27 -5.15
CA ARG A 69 16.57 15.44 -5.12
C ARG A 69 17.37 16.75 -5.11
N LYS A 70 18.38 16.88 -4.26
CA LYS A 70 19.27 18.06 -4.19
C LYS A 70 20.00 18.33 -5.51
N ALA A 71 20.29 17.28 -6.27
CA ALA A 71 20.90 17.37 -7.59
C ALA A 71 19.90 17.56 -8.76
N GLY A 72 18.61 17.74 -8.48
CA GLY A 72 17.57 17.93 -9.50
C GLY A 72 17.16 16.66 -10.25
N ARG A 73 17.50 15.47 -9.72
CA ARG A 73 17.17 14.17 -10.32
C ARG A 73 15.90 13.59 -9.71
N GLU A 74 14.78 14.29 -9.92
CA GLU A 74 13.50 14.05 -9.24
C GLU A 74 12.95 12.63 -9.46
N LEU A 75 12.91 12.14 -10.71
CA LEU A 75 12.44 10.77 -10.99
C LEU A 75 13.26 9.70 -10.26
N ALA A 76 14.58 9.88 -10.19
CA ALA A 76 15.45 8.93 -9.47
C ALA A 76 15.18 8.96 -7.96
N ALA A 77 15.00 10.15 -7.39
CA ALA A 77 14.64 10.33 -5.99
C ALA A 77 13.25 9.72 -5.67
N GLY A 78 12.24 10.02 -6.47
CA GLY A 78 10.88 9.51 -6.28
C GLY A 78 10.80 7.98 -6.37
N HIS A 79 11.53 7.36 -7.30
CA HIS A 79 11.65 5.90 -7.35
C HIS A 79 12.39 5.31 -6.14
N ALA A 80 13.42 5.99 -5.63
CA ALA A 80 14.12 5.55 -4.43
C ALA A 80 13.22 5.63 -3.18
N TYR A 81 12.42 6.70 -3.05
CA TYR A 81 11.43 6.81 -1.98
C TYR A 81 10.36 5.71 -2.04
N ALA A 82 9.85 5.35 -3.22
CA ALA A 82 8.93 4.22 -3.37
C ALA A 82 9.57 2.89 -2.93
N ARG A 83 10.83 2.63 -3.30
CA ARG A 83 11.54 1.42 -2.84
C ARG A 83 11.75 1.42 -1.33
N ALA A 84 12.12 2.56 -0.75
CA ALA A 84 12.28 2.71 0.69
C ALA A 84 10.95 2.44 1.43
N ALA A 85 9.84 2.97 0.92
CA ALA A 85 8.51 2.70 1.45
C ALA A 85 8.13 1.21 1.34
N ASN A 86 8.43 0.56 0.20
CA ASN A 86 8.21 -0.87 -0.02
C ASN A 86 8.94 -1.74 1.01
N TYR A 87 10.20 -1.43 1.29
CA TYR A 87 10.97 -2.19 2.27
C TYR A 87 10.45 -1.98 3.68
N LEU A 88 10.16 -0.72 4.05
CA LEU A 88 9.68 -0.41 5.39
C LEU A 88 8.30 -1.01 5.67
N ILE A 89 7.36 -0.93 4.72
CA ILE A 89 6.00 -1.46 4.92
C ILE A 89 5.98 -2.98 5.04
N ASN A 90 6.81 -3.70 4.27
CA ASN A 90 6.90 -5.15 4.39
C ASN A 90 7.62 -5.59 5.68
N ALA A 91 8.59 -4.81 6.15
CA ALA A 91 9.29 -5.10 7.40
C ALA A 91 8.44 -4.83 8.65
N GLU A 92 7.68 -3.73 8.66
CA GLU A 92 6.82 -3.39 9.80
C GLU A 92 5.57 -4.28 9.89
N ARG A 93 5.14 -4.88 8.76
CA ARG A 93 4.01 -5.82 8.71
C ARG A 93 4.20 -7.06 9.60
N MET A 94 5.44 -7.45 9.89
CA MET A 94 5.77 -8.60 10.75
C MET A 94 5.72 -8.29 12.25
N GLN A 95 5.56 -7.03 12.64
CA GLN A 95 5.53 -6.65 14.05
C GLN A 95 4.18 -6.98 14.68
N SER A 96 4.19 -7.22 15.99
CA SER A 96 2.96 -7.39 16.77
C SER A 96 2.08 -6.14 16.69
N ALA A 97 0.76 -6.31 16.88
CA ALA A 97 -0.18 -5.18 16.86
C ALA A 97 0.13 -4.14 17.95
N ASP A 98 0.71 -4.58 19.07
CA ASP A 98 1.06 -3.78 20.24
C ASP A 98 2.53 -3.30 20.23
N ALA A 99 3.28 -3.56 19.15
CA ALA A 99 4.67 -3.14 19.05
C ALA A 99 4.84 -1.63 19.28
N PRO A 100 5.85 -1.18 20.05
CA PRO A 100 6.12 0.23 20.23
C PRO A 100 6.40 0.89 18.87
N ASP A 101 6.05 2.16 18.75
CA ASP A 101 6.34 2.99 17.56
C ASP A 101 5.73 2.54 16.23
N ARG A 102 4.89 1.49 16.20
CA ARG A 102 4.23 1.01 14.97
C ARG A 102 3.59 2.16 14.19
N ASN A 103 2.85 3.05 14.86
CA ASN A 103 2.21 4.20 14.22
C ASN A 103 3.20 5.28 13.74
N ALA A 104 4.37 5.41 14.36
CA ALA A 104 5.42 6.30 13.88
C ALA A 104 6.07 5.74 12.60
N ILE A 105 6.37 4.43 12.58
CA ILE A 105 6.92 3.73 11.42
C ILE A 105 5.96 3.80 10.23
N TYR A 106 4.67 3.57 10.46
CA TYR A 106 3.69 3.66 9.39
C TYR A 106 3.53 5.08 8.84
N ARG A 107 3.56 6.11 9.70
CA ARG A 107 3.60 7.51 9.21
C ARG A 107 4.83 7.77 8.35
N ARG A 108 5.99 7.23 8.71
CA ARG A 108 7.19 7.30 7.87
C ARG A 108 6.97 6.66 6.50
N VAL A 109 6.26 5.53 6.41
CA VAL A 109 5.86 4.96 5.11
C VAL A 109 5.01 5.95 4.32
N LEU A 110 3.99 6.55 4.94
CA LEU A 110 3.11 7.53 4.29
C LEU A 110 3.89 8.74 3.75
N ASP A 111 4.87 9.24 4.51
CA ASP A 111 5.71 10.37 4.11
C ASP A 111 6.60 10.01 2.91
N LEU A 112 7.21 8.82 2.91
CA LEU A 112 7.99 8.31 1.78
C LEU A 112 7.14 8.14 0.51
N MET A 113 5.93 7.62 0.66
CA MET A 113 4.96 7.51 -0.44
C MET A 113 4.56 8.88 -0.99
N GLY A 114 4.29 9.85 -0.11
CA GLY A 114 3.97 11.22 -0.51
C GLY A 114 5.10 11.88 -1.32
N GLN A 115 6.35 11.73 -0.88
CA GLN A 115 7.52 12.21 -1.62
C GLN A 115 7.69 11.50 -2.96
N SER A 116 7.38 10.21 -3.03
CA SER A 116 7.41 9.46 -4.29
C SER A 116 6.40 10.01 -5.30
N PHE A 117 5.15 10.26 -4.87
CA PHE A 117 4.11 10.81 -5.75
C PHE A 117 4.49 12.20 -6.26
N GLU A 118 4.97 13.08 -5.37
CA GLU A 118 5.39 14.45 -5.74
C GLU A 118 6.45 14.43 -6.86
N LEU A 119 7.43 13.51 -6.77
CA LEU A 119 8.61 13.53 -7.63
C LEU A 119 8.54 12.58 -8.84
N ALA A 120 7.72 11.53 -8.78
CA ALA A 120 7.73 10.47 -9.78
C ALA A 120 6.35 9.96 -10.22
N ASP A 121 5.26 10.32 -9.54
CA ASP A 121 3.90 9.92 -9.95
C ASP A 121 2.86 11.02 -9.68
N SER A 122 2.81 12.00 -10.58
CA SER A 122 1.81 13.08 -10.55
C SER A 122 0.38 12.63 -10.91
N THR A 123 0.19 11.34 -11.24
CA THR A 123 -1.13 10.77 -11.55
C THR A 123 -1.79 10.14 -10.33
N THR A 124 -1.04 9.94 -9.24
CA THR A 124 -1.56 9.41 -7.99
C THR A 124 -1.62 10.48 -6.92
N VAL A 125 -2.76 10.59 -6.25
CA VAL A 125 -2.97 11.53 -5.14
C VAL A 125 -3.56 10.82 -3.93
N ARG A 126 -3.22 11.29 -2.73
CA ARG A 126 -3.90 10.86 -1.51
C ARG A 126 -5.23 11.59 -1.38
N VAL A 127 -6.28 10.86 -1.05
CA VAL A 127 -7.63 11.37 -0.90
C VAL A 127 -8.25 10.84 0.39
N ALA A 128 -9.25 11.55 0.89
CA ALA A 128 -10.01 11.18 2.09
C ALA A 128 -11.49 11.11 1.72
N ILE A 129 -12.04 9.91 1.73
CA ILE A 129 -13.45 9.64 1.35
C ILE A 129 -14.31 9.91 2.58
N PRO A 130 -15.33 10.80 2.54
CA PRO A 130 -16.22 11.01 3.68
C PRO A 130 -16.90 9.70 4.10
N TYR A 131 -16.80 9.34 5.38
CA TYR A 131 -17.42 8.12 5.90
C TYR A 131 -17.78 8.28 7.39
N ARG A 132 -19.09 8.29 7.67
CA ARG A 132 -19.64 8.55 9.00
C ARG A 132 -19.12 9.88 9.57
N ASP A 133 -18.51 9.86 10.75
CA ASP A 133 -17.90 10.99 11.45
C ASP A 133 -16.40 11.15 11.17
N THR A 134 -15.86 10.38 10.23
CA THR A 134 -14.45 10.40 9.82
C THR A 134 -14.31 10.23 8.30
N THR A 135 -13.21 9.65 7.82
CA THR A 135 -12.93 9.40 6.40
C THR A 135 -12.38 8.00 6.16
N LEU A 136 -12.38 7.53 4.92
CA LEU A 136 -11.58 6.38 4.49
C LEU A 136 -10.35 6.92 3.76
N PRO A 137 -9.13 6.67 4.27
CA PRO A 137 -7.90 7.05 3.60
C PRO A 137 -7.71 6.23 2.33
N ALA A 138 -7.43 6.91 1.22
CA ALA A 138 -7.28 6.25 -0.07
C ALA A 138 -6.19 6.91 -0.94
N TYR A 139 -5.71 6.16 -1.91
CA TYR A 139 -4.93 6.67 -3.04
C TYR A 139 -5.79 6.58 -4.30
N LEU A 140 -5.87 7.68 -5.04
CA LEU A 140 -6.53 7.76 -6.33
C LEU A 140 -5.48 7.89 -7.42
N THR A 141 -5.38 6.88 -8.29
CA THR A 141 -4.58 6.93 -9.51
C THR A 141 -5.49 7.18 -10.71
N ARG A 142 -5.20 8.23 -11.49
CA ARG A 142 -5.88 8.51 -12.76
C ARG A 142 -5.02 8.09 -13.95
N PRO A 143 -5.61 7.70 -15.09
CA PRO A 143 -4.88 7.64 -16.36
C PRO A 143 -4.23 9.00 -16.67
N ALA A 144 -3.03 9.01 -17.26
CA ALA A 144 -2.36 10.26 -17.63
C ALA A 144 -3.19 11.07 -18.65
N ASP A 145 -3.82 10.37 -19.58
CA ASP A 145 -4.72 10.92 -20.60
C ASP A 145 -6.19 10.70 -20.21
N ALA A 146 -6.53 10.86 -18.92
CA ALA A 146 -7.89 10.66 -18.43
C ALA A 146 -8.90 11.45 -19.28
N ALA A 147 -9.77 10.71 -19.97
CA ALA A 147 -10.84 11.28 -20.77
C ALA A 147 -12.08 11.50 -19.90
N ASP A 148 -13.03 12.28 -20.42
CA ASP A 148 -14.38 12.29 -19.89
C ASP A 148 -14.93 10.85 -19.89
N ARG A 149 -15.64 10.48 -18.83
CA ARG A 149 -16.20 9.13 -18.65
C ARG A 149 -15.14 8.02 -18.58
N THR A 150 -14.11 8.23 -17.76
CA THR A 150 -13.10 7.22 -17.41
C THR A 150 -13.70 6.14 -16.48
N PRO A 151 -13.58 4.83 -16.79
CA PRO A 151 -13.98 3.77 -15.86
C PRO A 151 -13.10 3.75 -14.60
N CYS A 152 -13.66 3.32 -13.46
CA CYS A 152 -12.97 3.28 -12.18
C CYS A 152 -13.03 1.88 -11.55
N VAL A 153 -11.93 1.43 -10.95
CA VAL A 153 -11.91 0.26 -10.06
C VAL A 153 -11.63 0.73 -8.64
N VAL A 154 -12.58 0.48 -7.73
CA VAL A 154 -12.36 0.57 -6.29
C VAL A 154 -11.64 -0.71 -5.85
N MET A 155 -10.48 -0.57 -5.20
CA MET A 155 -9.65 -1.69 -4.79
C MET A 155 -9.50 -1.73 -3.26
N TRP A 156 -9.94 -2.83 -2.66
CA TRP A 156 -9.91 -3.04 -1.21
C TRP A 156 -8.76 -3.95 -0.79
N ASN A 157 -8.05 -3.52 0.23
CA ASN A 157 -6.94 -4.24 0.83
C ASN A 157 -7.44 -5.43 1.68
N GLY A 158 -6.49 -6.22 2.18
CA GLY A 158 -6.75 -7.40 3.00
C GLY A 158 -6.65 -7.13 4.51
N LEU A 159 -6.60 -8.21 5.30
CA LEU A 159 -6.53 -8.13 6.76
C LEU A 159 -5.28 -7.37 7.25
N ASP A 160 -4.14 -7.64 6.62
CA ASP A 160 -2.81 -7.21 7.05
C ASP A 160 -2.05 -6.45 5.95
N SER A 161 -2.71 -6.11 4.86
CA SER A 161 -2.18 -5.21 3.82
C SER A 161 -2.82 -3.83 3.92
N THR A 162 -2.32 -2.88 3.14
CA THR A 162 -2.78 -1.48 3.13
C THR A 162 -2.80 -0.96 1.69
N LYS A 163 -3.32 0.25 1.47
CA LYS A 163 -3.29 0.92 0.17
C LYS A 163 -1.87 1.16 -0.36
N GLU A 164 -0.86 1.25 0.51
CA GLU A 164 0.55 1.32 0.09
C GLU A 164 0.99 0.02 -0.60
N HIS A 165 0.64 -1.14 -0.03
CA HIS A 165 0.91 -2.43 -0.65
C HIS A 165 0.22 -2.57 -2.00
N GLN A 166 -1.02 -2.07 -2.09
CA GLN A 166 -1.77 -2.05 -3.34
C GLN A 166 -1.09 -1.22 -4.41
N TYR A 167 -0.68 0.01 -4.09
CA TYR A 167 0.04 0.87 -5.00
C TYR A 167 1.37 0.25 -5.46
N LEU A 168 2.17 -0.25 -4.52
CA LEU A 168 3.51 -0.76 -4.80
C LEU A 168 3.52 -2.04 -5.66
N SER A 169 2.39 -2.77 -5.73
CA SER A 169 2.23 -3.88 -6.66
C SER A 169 2.24 -3.48 -8.14
N GLY A 170 2.03 -2.20 -8.44
CA GLY A 170 1.91 -1.68 -9.80
C GLY A 170 0.56 -1.94 -10.49
N PHE A 171 -0.40 -2.57 -9.81
CA PHE A 171 -1.70 -2.88 -10.42
C PHE A 171 -2.46 -1.62 -10.87
N ASN A 172 -2.42 -0.55 -10.07
CA ASN A 172 -2.99 0.76 -10.42
C ASN A 172 -2.35 1.35 -11.68
N ARG A 173 -1.02 1.19 -11.86
CA ARG A 173 -0.30 1.66 -13.05
C ARG A 173 -0.73 0.90 -14.30
N GLU A 174 -0.87 -0.42 -14.20
CA GLU A 174 -1.37 -1.25 -15.30
C GLU A 174 -2.80 -0.86 -15.71
N LEU A 175 -3.68 -0.61 -14.74
CA LEU A 175 -5.04 -0.11 -15.00
C LEU A 175 -5.02 1.28 -15.64
N ALA A 176 -4.20 2.20 -15.13
CA ALA A 176 -4.06 3.55 -15.67
C ALA A 176 -3.60 3.54 -17.13
N GLN A 177 -2.65 2.68 -17.50
CA GLN A 177 -2.21 2.49 -18.89
C GLN A 177 -3.31 1.94 -19.82
N ARG A 178 -4.34 1.31 -19.26
CA ARG A 178 -5.53 0.81 -19.99
C ARG A 178 -6.70 1.79 -19.93
N GLY A 179 -6.47 3.02 -19.46
CA GLY A 179 -7.49 4.06 -19.35
C GLY A 179 -8.47 3.82 -18.21
N ILE A 180 -8.07 3.11 -17.15
CA ILE A 180 -8.92 2.80 -15.98
C ILE A 180 -8.34 3.49 -14.75
N ALA A 181 -9.14 4.33 -14.08
CA ALA A 181 -8.79 4.92 -12.79
C ALA A 181 -8.86 3.88 -11.67
N THR A 182 -8.07 4.05 -10.62
CA THR A 182 -8.05 3.13 -9.48
C THR A 182 -8.14 3.90 -8.16
N LEU A 183 -9.10 3.52 -7.31
CA LEU A 183 -9.23 4.03 -5.94
C LEU A 183 -8.83 2.94 -4.95
N MET A 184 -7.63 3.03 -4.38
CA MET A 184 -7.08 2.07 -3.41
C MET A 184 -7.41 2.54 -2.00
N VAL A 185 -8.20 1.77 -1.26
CA VAL A 185 -8.82 2.23 0.00
C VAL A 185 -8.32 1.39 1.16
N ASP A 186 -7.85 2.05 2.23
CA ASP A 186 -7.70 1.40 3.53
C ASP A 186 -9.10 1.21 4.14
N CYS A 187 -9.56 -0.04 4.16
CA CYS A 187 -10.89 -0.39 4.65
C CYS A 187 -10.95 -0.36 6.19
N PRO A 188 -12.16 -0.23 6.80
CA PRO A 188 -12.32 -0.38 8.24
C PRO A 188 -11.64 -1.66 8.75
N GLY A 189 -10.82 -1.53 9.80
CA GLY A 189 -10.03 -2.63 10.35
C GLY A 189 -8.61 -2.77 9.80
N SER A 190 -8.15 -1.86 8.94
CA SER A 190 -6.81 -1.93 8.34
C SER A 190 -6.19 -0.55 8.09
N GLY A 191 -4.86 -0.54 7.83
CA GLY A 191 -4.12 0.65 7.41
C GLY A 191 -4.36 1.89 8.27
N GLU A 192 -4.46 3.05 7.64
CA GLU A 192 -4.74 4.32 8.34
C GLU A 192 -6.11 4.34 9.01
N ALA A 193 -7.13 3.74 8.39
CA ALA A 193 -8.49 3.70 8.91
C ALA A 193 -8.51 3.13 10.33
N LEU A 194 -7.87 1.98 10.56
CA LEU A 194 -7.73 1.41 11.89
C LEU A 194 -6.71 2.19 12.75
N ARG A 195 -5.48 2.33 12.25
CA ARG A 195 -4.33 2.71 13.07
C ARG A 195 -4.33 4.16 13.52
N LEU A 196 -4.84 5.05 12.67
CA LEU A 196 -4.80 6.50 12.86
C LEU A 196 -6.18 7.09 13.16
N GLN A 197 -7.26 6.39 12.81
CA GLN A 197 -8.63 6.88 12.99
C GLN A 197 -9.51 5.98 13.86
N GLY A 198 -9.03 4.78 14.26
CA GLY A 198 -9.79 3.88 15.13
C GLY A 198 -10.99 3.20 14.47
N LEU A 199 -11.10 3.23 13.13
CA LEU A 199 -12.13 2.51 12.40
C LEU A 199 -11.84 1.01 12.43
N THR A 200 -12.56 0.29 13.28
CA THR A 200 -12.46 -1.17 13.42
C THR A 200 -13.19 -1.90 12.31
N ALA A 201 -12.84 -3.16 12.09
CA ALA A 201 -13.51 -4.01 11.11
C ALA A 201 -14.99 -4.16 11.47
N GLN A 202 -15.85 -4.15 10.46
CA GLN A 202 -17.27 -4.44 10.60
C GLN A 202 -17.73 -5.28 9.40
N LEU A 203 -18.95 -5.82 9.47
CA LEU A 203 -19.44 -6.77 8.48
C LEU A 203 -20.05 -6.08 7.24
N GLU A 204 -20.71 -4.94 7.46
CA GLU A 204 -21.56 -4.22 6.50
C GLU A 204 -20.72 -3.45 5.48
N SER A 205 -20.00 -4.19 4.63
CA SER A 205 -19.11 -3.62 3.61
C SER A 205 -19.80 -2.76 2.57
N GLU A 206 -21.10 -2.97 2.38
CA GLU A 206 -21.95 -2.11 1.55
C GLU A 206 -21.95 -0.65 2.01
N GLU A 207 -21.79 -0.35 3.30
CA GLU A 207 -21.81 1.03 3.77
C GLU A 207 -20.60 1.83 3.28
N TRP A 208 -19.39 1.26 3.37
CA TRP A 208 -18.21 1.93 2.85
C TRP A 208 -18.07 1.77 1.34
N ALA A 209 -18.72 0.77 0.72
CA ALA A 209 -18.88 0.72 -0.73
C ALA A 209 -19.66 1.93 -1.24
N THR A 210 -20.82 2.23 -0.66
CA THR A 210 -21.62 3.41 -1.00
C THR A 210 -20.79 4.68 -0.84
N ALA A 211 -20.04 4.83 0.25
CA ALA A 211 -19.15 5.99 0.43
C ALA A 211 -18.07 6.11 -0.65
N CYS A 212 -17.45 4.99 -1.05
CA CYS A 212 -16.49 4.98 -2.16
C CYS A 212 -17.14 5.35 -3.50
N VAL A 213 -18.33 4.82 -3.80
CA VAL A 213 -19.07 5.11 -5.03
C VAL A 213 -19.49 6.59 -5.06
N ASP A 214 -20.11 7.08 -3.99
CA ASP A 214 -20.51 8.48 -3.86
C ASP A 214 -19.32 9.42 -4.08
N TYR A 215 -18.16 9.08 -3.53
CA TYR A 215 -16.94 9.85 -3.72
C TYR A 215 -16.46 9.85 -5.18
N VAL A 216 -16.38 8.70 -5.85
CA VAL A 216 -15.91 8.67 -7.25
C VAL A 216 -16.89 9.34 -8.20
N GLU A 217 -18.20 9.34 -7.91
CA GLU A 217 -19.19 10.08 -8.70
C GLU A 217 -19.01 11.60 -8.57
N THR A 218 -18.39 12.11 -7.50
CA THR A 218 -18.01 13.52 -7.41
C THR A 218 -16.86 13.91 -8.35
N LEU A 219 -16.09 12.92 -8.81
CA LEU A 219 -14.98 13.13 -9.72
C LEU A 219 -15.54 13.22 -11.15
N GLY A 220 -15.78 14.44 -11.64
CA GLY A 220 -16.47 14.67 -12.92
C GLY A 220 -15.86 14.03 -14.18
N PHE A 221 -14.67 13.42 -14.08
CA PHE A 221 -14.07 12.64 -15.16
C PHE A 221 -14.40 11.14 -15.11
N ILE A 222 -14.99 10.62 -14.03
CA ILE A 222 -15.36 9.21 -13.88
C ILE A 222 -16.72 8.94 -14.55
N ASP A 223 -16.83 7.79 -15.21
CA ASP A 223 -18.10 7.29 -15.74
C ASP A 223 -18.92 6.60 -14.62
N PRO A 224 -20.08 7.15 -14.20
CA PRO A 224 -20.90 6.54 -13.16
C PRO A 224 -21.48 5.17 -13.56
N ASP A 225 -21.55 4.88 -14.87
CA ASP A 225 -22.04 3.59 -15.38
C ASP A 225 -20.92 2.52 -15.46
N ARG A 226 -19.68 2.86 -15.07
CA ARG A 226 -18.50 1.98 -15.21
C ARG A 226 -17.60 2.03 -13.97
N ILE A 227 -18.20 1.81 -12.81
CA ILE A 227 -17.49 1.62 -11.54
C ILE A 227 -17.47 0.13 -11.24
N GLY A 228 -16.29 -0.42 -10.96
CA GLY A 228 -16.13 -1.82 -10.55
C GLY A 228 -15.40 -1.93 -9.22
N ILE A 229 -15.40 -3.13 -8.63
CA ILE A 229 -14.73 -3.41 -7.37
C ILE A 229 -13.80 -4.62 -7.47
N ALA A 230 -12.63 -4.53 -6.84
CA ALA A 230 -11.69 -5.63 -6.66
C ALA A 230 -11.26 -5.73 -5.20
N GLY A 231 -11.11 -6.94 -4.68
CA GLY A 231 -10.75 -7.18 -3.27
C GLY A 231 -9.57 -8.13 -3.15
N TRP A 232 -8.58 -7.78 -2.33
CA TRP A 232 -7.40 -8.61 -2.07
C TRP A 232 -7.53 -9.36 -0.74
N SER A 233 -7.28 -10.67 -0.75
CA SER A 233 -7.35 -11.50 0.47
C SER A 233 -8.70 -11.32 1.17
N LEU A 234 -8.74 -10.79 2.40
CA LEU A 234 -9.97 -10.45 3.12
C LEU A 234 -10.86 -9.45 2.36
N GLY A 235 -10.29 -8.56 1.54
CA GLY A 235 -11.06 -7.74 0.61
C GLY A 235 -11.91 -8.57 -0.36
N GLY A 236 -11.51 -9.80 -0.67
CA GLY A 236 -12.28 -10.75 -1.48
C GLY A 236 -13.51 -11.32 -0.77
N TYR A 237 -13.59 -11.20 0.56
CA TYR A 237 -14.81 -11.44 1.31
C TYR A 237 -15.74 -10.22 1.28
N TYR A 238 -15.18 -9.02 1.44
CA TYR A 238 -15.96 -7.77 1.45
C TYR A 238 -16.51 -7.40 0.06
N ALA A 239 -15.72 -7.52 -1.01
CA ALA A 239 -16.10 -7.05 -2.33
C ALA A 239 -17.38 -7.73 -2.91
N PRO A 240 -17.57 -9.06 -2.80
CA PRO A 240 -18.82 -9.70 -3.22
C PRO A 240 -20.04 -9.23 -2.42
N ARG A 241 -19.89 -8.98 -1.11
CA ARG A 241 -20.96 -8.42 -0.29
C ARG A 241 -21.31 -7.01 -0.75
N ALA A 242 -20.31 -6.16 -0.97
CA ALA A 242 -20.52 -4.82 -1.53
C ALA A 242 -21.32 -4.85 -2.84
N ALA A 243 -20.89 -5.65 -3.82
CA ALA A 243 -21.60 -5.82 -5.09
C ALA A 243 -23.03 -6.38 -4.93
N ALA A 244 -23.29 -7.14 -3.87
CA ALA A 244 -24.63 -7.66 -3.58
C ALA A 244 -25.62 -6.58 -3.13
N PHE A 245 -25.16 -5.45 -2.58
CA PHE A 245 -26.02 -4.41 -1.97
C PHE A 245 -25.87 -3.02 -2.61
N GLU A 246 -24.69 -2.62 -3.07
CA GLU A 246 -24.45 -1.39 -3.81
C GLU A 246 -24.56 -1.66 -5.32
N LYS A 247 -25.65 -1.20 -5.94
CA LYS A 247 -26.03 -1.57 -7.32
C LYS A 247 -25.37 -0.75 -8.41
N ARG A 248 -24.60 0.26 -8.03
CA ARG A 248 -23.77 1.06 -8.95
C ARG A 248 -22.41 0.41 -9.25
N LEU A 249 -22.06 -0.69 -8.57
CA LEU A 249 -20.86 -1.51 -8.77
C LEU A 249 -21.04 -2.63 -9.83
#